data_AF-A0A077ZJI7-F1
#
_entry.id   AF-A0A077ZJI7-F1
#
_cell.length_a   1.000
_cell.length_b   1.000
_cell.length_c   1.000
_cell.angle_alpha   90.00
_cell.angle_beta   90.00
_cell.angle_gamma   90.00
#
_symmetry.space_group_name_H-M   'P 1'
#
loop_
_entity.id
_entity.type
_entity.pdbx_description
1 polymer ?
#
loop_
_entity_poly.entity_id
_entity_poly.type
_entity_poly.pdbx_seq_one_letter_code
_entity_poly.pdbx_strand_id
1 'polypeptide(L)'
;MVRQTTSYRGMETTQQDKSVDVKLIPEYDGSARQSITEWLEKVELVCQLRGIDNVATVIPLRLTGGAFVVYMQLPVEDRKDAEKVKRALTAALAVDSFVAYEQFVSRKLKTDEPP
;
A
#
# COMPACT_ATOMS: atom_id res chain seq x y z
N MET A 1 0.34 -25.02 -59.09
CA MET A 1 -0.14 -23.70 -58.62
C MET A 1 -0.20 -23.76 -57.09
N VAL A 2 0.88 -23.35 -56.40
CA VAL A 2 1.00 -23.48 -54.94
C VAL A 2 0.44 -22.21 -54.31
N ARG A 3 -0.69 -22.31 -53.60
CA ARG A 3 -1.29 -21.19 -52.86
C ARG A 3 -0.53 -21.03 -51.54
N GLN A 4 0.21 -19.95 -51.41
CA GLN A 4 0.76 -19.51 -50.13
C GLN A 4 -0.38 -18.93 -49.29
N THR A 5 -0.81 -19.65 -48.26
CA THR A 5 -1.71 -19.16 -47.23
C THR A 5 -0.88 -18.39 -46.21
N THR A 6 -0.78 -17.07 -46.34
CA THR A 6 -0.28 -16.20 -45.29
C THR A 6 -1.40 -16.03 -44.26
N SER A 7 -1.34 -16.80 -43.17
CA SER A 7 -2.22 -16.59 -42.02
C SER A 7 -1.66 -15.45 -41.18
N TYR A 8 -2.38 -14.33 -41.15
CA TYR A 8 -2.12 -13.20 -40.27
C TYR A 8 -2.68 -13.52 -38.88
N ARG A 9 -2.03 -14.44 -38.15
CA ARG A 9 -2.29 -14.60 -36.71
C ARG A 9 -1.67 -13.40 -36.03
N GLY A 10 -2.45 -12.34 -35.89
CA GLY A 10 -2.09 -11.17 -35.09
C GLY A 10 -1.59 -11.66 -33.73
N MET A 11 -0.43 -11.16 -33.31
CA MET A 11 0.01 -11.31 -31.93
C MET A 11 -1.10 -10.70 -31.07
N GLU A 12 -1.93 -11.56 -30.48
CA GLU A 12 -2.70 -11.20 -29.29
C GLU A 12 -1.63 -10.89 -28.24
N THR A 13 -1.21 -9.63 -28.20
CA THR A 13 -0.55 -9.10 -27.01
C THR A 13 -1.58 -9.33 -25.92
N THR A 14 -1.39 -10.36 -25.12
CA THR A 14 -2.02 -10.49 -23.83
C THR A 14 -1.57 -9.27 -23.05
N GLN A 15 -2.27 -8.14 -23.27
CA GLN A 15 -2.37 -7.08 -22.29
C GLN A 15 -2.99 -7.78 -21.10
N GLN A 16 -2.12 -8.33 -20.26
CA GLN A 16 -2.49 -8.85 -18.98
C GLN A 16 -3.08 -7.64 -18.27
N ASP A 17 -4.41 -7.55 -18.26
CA ASP A 17 -5.12 -6.44 -17.62
C ASP A 17 -4.54 -6.33 -16.22
N LYS A 18 -3.75 -5.27 -16.00
CA LYS A 18 -3.04 -5.00 -14.76
C LYS A 18 -4.08 -4.58 -13.73
N SER A 19 -4.85 -5.55 -13.27
CA SER A 19 -5.84 -5.41 -12.23
C SER A 19 -5.19 -5.77 -10.90
N VAL A 20 -5.47 -4.96 -9.89
CA VAL A 20 -5.08 -5.26 -8.52
C VAL A 20 -6.32 -5.62 -7.74
N ASP A 21 -6.32 -6.83 -7.21
CA ASP A 21 -7.24 -7.18 -6.14
C ASP A 21 -6.84 -6.41 -4.89
N VAL A 22 -7.46 -5.24 -4.73
CA VAL A 22 -7.17 -4.31 -3.64
C VAL A 22 -7.47 -4.93 -2.27
N LYS A 23 -8.21 -6.05 -2.21
CA LYS A 23 -8.45 -6.81 -0.97
C LYS A 23 -7.20 -7.49 -0.41
N LEU A 24 -6.15 -7.65 -1.22
CA LEU A 24 -4.83 -8.12 -0.75
C LEU A 24 -4.18 -7.12 0.22
N ILE A 25 -4.57 -5.85 0.12
CA ILE A 25 -4.15 -4.77 1.00
C ILE A 25 -5.22 -4.61 2.09
N PRO A 26 -4.87 -4.78 3.38
CA PRO A 26 -5.81 -4.55 4.48
C PRO A 26 -6.21 -3.07 4.54
N GLU A 27 -7.38 -2.77 5.08
CA GLU A 27 -7.77 -1.38 5.34
C GLU A 27 -6.88 -0.79 6.44
N TYR A 28 -6.53 0.48 6.31
CA TYR A 28 -5.79 1.22 7.31
C TYR A 28 -6.58 2.44 7.76
N ASP A 29 -6.97 2.44 9.03
CA ASP A 29 -7.76 3.51 9.64
C ASP A 29 -6.91 4.56 10.38
N GLY A 30 -5.60 4.28 10.56
CA GLY A 30 -4.69 5.07 11.36
C GLY A 30 -4.61 4.64 12.83
N SER A 31 -5.18 3.49 13.19
CA SER A 31 -5.09 2.98 14.56
C SER A 31 -3.70 2.41 14.88
N ALA A 32 -3.27 2.56 16.13
CA ALA A 32 -1.98 2.06 16.62
C ALA A 32 -1.85 0.51 16.60
N ARG A 33 -2.92 -0.21 16.25
CA ARG A 33 -2.91 -1.68 16.15
C ARG A 33 -2.08 -2.18 14.96
N GLN A 34 -1.89 -1.34 13.96
CA GLN A 34 -1.09 -1.63 12.78
C GLN A 34 -0.11 -0.48 12.54
N SER A 35 1.16 -0.82 12.32
CA SER A 35 2.18 0.16 11.95
C SER A 35 1.89 0.71 10.55
N ILE A 36 1.88 2.04 10.40
CA ILE A 36 1.77 2.68 9.08
C ILE A 36 2.93 2.24 8.17
N THR A 37 4.13 2.06 8.71
CA THR A 37 5.31 1.65 7.95
C THR A 37 5.13 0.26 7.37
N GLU A 38 4.75 -0.72 8.19
CA GLU A 38 4.50 -2.09 7.73
C GLU A 38 3.34 -2.15 6.73
N TRP A 39 2.31 -1.32 6.95
CA TRP A 39 1.18 -1.23 6.03
C TRP A 39 1.62 -0.69 4.66
N LEU A 40 2.44 0.38 4.63
CA LEU A 40 2.97 0.96 3.40
C LEU A 40 3.91 -0.01 2.66
N GLU A 41 4.79 -0.72 3.37
CA GLU A 41 5.65 -1.76 2.78
C GLU A 41 4.81 -2.85 2.10
N LYS A 42 3.71 -3.26 2.73
CA LYS A 42 2.78 -4.23 2.14
C LYS A 42 2.10 -3.67 0.89
N VAL A 43 1.68 -2.41 0.89
CA VAL A 43 1.10 -1.74 -0.29
C VAL A 43 2.10 -1.74 -1.44
N GLU A 44 3.35 -1.35 -1.19
CA GLU A 44 4.42 -1.32 -2.20
C GLU A 44 4.71 -2.71 -2.76
N LEU A 45 4.85 -3.72 -1.90
CA LEU A 45 5.06 -5.09 -2.32
C LEU A 45 3.92 -5.61 -3.20
N VAL A 46 2.66 -5.35 -2.82
CA VAL A 46 1.50 -5.74 -3.63
C VAL A 46 1.52 -5.03 -4.99
N CYS A 47 1.84 -3.74 -5.03
CA CYS A 47 1.93 -2.98 -6.28
C CYS A 47 3.03 -3.55 -7.19
N GLN A 48 4.21 -3.85 -6.63
CA GLN A 48 5.33 -4.45 -7.33
C GLN A 48 4.96 -5.82 -7.93
N LEU A 49 4.36 -6.70 -7.14
CA LEU A 49 3.93 -8.04 -7.57
C LEU A 49 2.84 -8.01 -8.65
N ARG A 50 2.17 -6.87 -8.83
CA ARG A 50 1.09 -6.68 -9.80
C ARG A 50 1.47 -5.74 -10.96
N GLY A 51 2.71 -5.25 -10.97
CA GLY A 51 3.20 -4.34 -12.02
C GLY A 51 2.49 -2.99 -12.05
N ILE A 52 2.01 -2.51 -10.90
CA ILE A 52 1.54 -1.13 -10.73
C ILE A 52 2.72 -0.24 -10.40
N ASP A 53 2.99 0.74 -11.26
CA ASP A 53 4.06 1.71 -11.06
C ASP A 53 3.59 2.90 -10.20
N ASN A 54 2.31 3.27 -10.29
CA ASN A 54 1.76 4.42 -9.58
C ASN A 54 1.14 4.01 -8.22
N VAL A 55 1.98 3.87 -7.20
CA VAL A 55 1.54 3.51 -5.83
C VAL A 55 0.60 4.55 -5.23
N ALA A 56 0.71 5.83 -5.62
CA ALA A 56 -0.12 6.92 -5.10
C ALA A 56 -1.62 6.73 -5.38
N THR A 57 -1.98 6.00 -6.43
CA THR A 57 -3.38 5.70 -6.75
C THR A 57 -3.94 4.54 -5.93
N VAL A 58 -3.08 3.67 -5.38
CA VAL A 58 -3.49 2.48 -4.63
C VAL A 58 -3.68 2.78 -3.15
N ILE A 59 -2.77 3.57 -2.57
CA ILE A 59 -2.82 3.98 -1.14
C ILE A 59 -4.24 4.43 -0.72
N PRO A 60 -4.85 5.46 -1.34
CA PRO A 60 -6.13 5.99 -0.87
C PRO A 60 -7.30 5.01 -0.99
N LEU A 61 -7.22 3.98 -1.84
CA LEU A 61 -8.29 2.99 -2.01
C LEU A 61 -8.51 2.15 -0.75
N ARG A 62 -7.50 2.06 0.11
CA ARG A 62 -7.51 1.21 1.32
C ARG A 62 -7.27 2.01 2.60
N LEU A 63 -7.15 3.33 2.50
CA LEU A 63 -7.25 4.20 3.66
C LEU A 63 -8.71 4.35 4.08
N THR A 64 -8.93 4.36 5.38
CA THR A 64 -10.23 4.62 6.01
C THR A 64 -10.04 5.55 7.20
N GLY A 65 -11.13 5.97 7.85
CA GLY A 65 -11.07 6.69 9.12
C GLY A 65 -10.13 7.91 9.11
N GLY A 66 -9.32 8.03 10.16
CA GLY A 66 -8.38 9.13 10.35
C GLY A 66 -7.28 9.16 9.28
N ALA A 67 -6.81 8.00 8.82
CA ALA A 67 -5.79 7.95 7.77
C ALA A 67 -6.28 8.53 6.44
N PHE A 68 -7.55 8.27 6.07
CA PHE A 68 -8.14 8.88 4.87
C PHE A 68 -8.29 10.40 5.03
N VAL A 69 -8.59 10.89 6.24
CA VAL A 69 -8.65 12.34 6.52
C VAL A 69 -7.28 12.99 6.32
N VAL A 70 -6.19 12.39 6.79
CA VAL A 70 -4.82 12.88 6.54
C VAL A 70 -4.54 12.99 5.04
N TYR A 71 -4.86 11.95 4.26
CA TYR A 71 -4.73 11.99 2.81
C TYR A 71 -5.54 13.13 2.17
N MET A 72 -6.79 13.32 2.63
CA MET A 72 -7.68 14.37 2.12
C MET A 72 -7.27 15.79 2.51
N GLN A 73 -6.39 15.96 3.51
CA GLN A 73 -5.82 17.26 3.87
C GLN A 73 -4.63 17.66 2.98
N LEU A 74 -4.06 16.72 2.23
CA LEU A 74 -2.94 17.02 1.33
C LEU A 74 -3.39 17.88 0.14
N PRO A 75 -2.53 18.80 -0.34
CA PRO A 75 -2.72 19.48 -1.61
C PRO A 75 -2.91 18.47 -2.75
N VAL A 76 -3.76 18.80 -3.73
CA VAL A 76 -4.07 17.89 -4.86
C VAL A 76 -2.82 17.49 -5.65
N GLU A 77 -1.84 18.38 -5.76
CA GLU A 77 -0.57 18.07 -6.43
C GLU A 77 0.29 17.08 -5.65
N ASP A 78 0.22 17.09 -4.32
CA ASP A 78 0.97 16.16 -3.48
C ASP A 78 0.33 14.77 -3.46
N ARG A 79 -0.98 14.67 -3.67
CA ARG A 79 -1.71 13.38 -3.73
C ARG A 79 -1.29 12.51 -4.92
N LYS A 80 -0.70 13.10 -5.95
CA LYS A 80 -0.19 12.38 -7.14
C LYS A 80 1.21 11.81 -6.92
N ASP A 81 1.89 12.22 -5.85
CA ASP A 81 3.25 11.85 -5.52
C ASP A 81 3.25 10.86 -4.35
N ALA A 82 3.61 9.61 -4.64
CA ALA A 82 3.62 8.54 -3.65
C ALA A 82 4.55 8.86 -2.47
N GLU A 83 5.70 9.50 -2.70
CA GLU A 83 6.64 9.85 -1.65
C GLU A 83 6.06 10.90 -0.70
N LYS A 84 5.37 11.90 -1.23
CA LYS A 84 4.71 12.92 -0.40
C LYS A 84 3.56 12.34 0.41
N VAL A 85 2.73 11.49 -0.21
CA VAL A 85 1.63 10.80 0.49
C VAL A 85 2.18 9.93 1.63
N LYS A 86 3.21 9.11 1.35
CA LYS A 86 3.85 8.26 2.38
C LYS A 86 4.41 9.10 3.52
N ARG A 87 5.17 10.15 3.22
CA ARG A 87 5.73 11.04 4.25
C ARG A 87 4.66 11.69 5.12
N ALA A 88 3.57 12.16 4.52
CA ALA A 88 2.48 12.76 5.27
C ALA A 88 1.77 11.77 6.19
N LEU A 89 1.47 10.56 5.69
CA LEU A 89 0.85 9.50 6.49
C LEU A 89 1.77 9.07 7.63
N THR A 90 3.06 8.84 7.37
CA THR A 90 4.02 8.50 8.41
C THR A 90 4.17 9.62 9.42
N ALA A 91 4.29 10.88 9.00
CA ALA A 91 4.41 12.02 9.91
C ALA A 91 3.17 12.20 10.81
N ALA A 92 1.98 11.89 10.30
CA ALA A 92 0.73 12.05 11.05
C ALA A 92 0.35 10.84 11.92
N LEU A 93 0.76 9.63 11.53
CA LEU A 93 0.23 8.37 12.10
C LEU A 93 1.31 7.47 12.70
N ALA A 94 2.60 7.79 12.53
CA ALA A 94 3.66 7.04 13.19
C ALA A 94 3.58 7.22 14.71
N VAL A 95 3.81 6.13 15.43
CA VAL A 95 3.91 6.16 16.88
C VAL A 95 5.19 6.91 17.25
N ASP A 96 5.03 7.95 18.08
CA ASP A 96 6.16 8.72 18.60
C ASP A 96 7.15 7.82 19.37
N SER A 97 8.44 8.13 19.30
CA SER A 97 9.49 7.28 19.89
C SER A 97 9.38 7.15 21.41
N PHE A 98 8.89 8.19 22.11
CA PHE A 98 8.63 8.10 23.54
C PHE A 98 7.45 7.17 23.82
N VAL A 99 6.38 7.28 23.03
CA VAL A 99 5.22 6.39 23.17
C VAL A 99 5.60 4.94 22.86
N ALA A 100 6.40 4.70 21.82
CA ALA A 100 6.89 3.37 21.48
C ALA A 100 7.77 2.78 22.60
N TYR A 101 8.64 3.59 23.20
CA TYR A 101 9.45 3.17 24.34
C TYR A 101 8.58 2.83 25.57
N GLU A 102 7.62 3.68 25.90
CA GLU A 102 6.68 3.45 27.01
C GLU A 102 5.86 2.17 26.80
N GLN A 103 5.40 1.91 25.57
CA GLN A 103 4.72 0.65 25.21
C GLN A 103 5.64 -0.56 25.36
N PHE A 104 6.91 -0.43 25.00
CA PHE A 104 7.89 -1.51 25.13
C PHE A 104 8.19 -1.82 26.60
N VAL A 105 8.42 -0.83 27.45
CA VAL A 105 8.76 -1.06 28.88
C VAL A 105 7.55 -1.46 29.72
N SER A 106 6.35 -1.02 29.36
CA SER A 106 5.11 -1.43 30.03
C SER A 106 4.61 -2.80 29.59
N ARG A 107 5.10 -3.33 28.47
CA ARG A 107 4.78 -4.68 28.00
C ARG A 107 5.23 -5.70 29.04
N LYS A 108 4.28 -6.54 29.47
CA LYS A 108 4.56 -7.75 30.22
C LYS A 108 4.44 -8.95 29.30
N LEU A 109 5.34 -9.91 29.46
CA LEU A 109 5.24 -11.20 28.79
C LEU A 109 3.90 -11.85 29.14
N LYS A 110 3.28 -12.50 28.16
CA LYS A 110 2.11 -13.35 28.41
C LYS A 110 2.57 -14.64 29.11
N THR A 111 1.64 -15.33 29.78
CA THR A 111 1.94 -16.54 30.58
C THR A 111 2.63 -17.66 29.79
N ASP A 112 2.47 -17.66 28.47
CA ASP A 112 3.00 -18.62 27.51
C ASP A 112 4.15 -18.08 26.64
N GLU A 113 4.56 -16.83 26.84
CA GLU A 113 5.64 -16.21 26.08
C GLU A 113 6.99 -16.52 26.74
N PRO A 114 7.99 -17.04 26.00
CA PRO A 114 9.31 -17.30 26.55
C PRO A 114 10.01 -15.97 26.93
N PRO A 115 10.87 -15.98 27.96
CA PRO A 115 11.69 -14.83 28.33
C PRO A 115 12.77 -14.50 27.30
#